data_AF-A0A8J7L7R0-F1
#
_entry.id   AF-A0A8J7L7R0-F1
#
_cell.length_a   1.000
_cell.length_b   1.000
_cell.length_c   1.000
_cell.angle_alpha   90.00
_cell.angle_beta   90.00
_cell.angle_gamma   90.00
#
_symmetry.space_group_name_H-M   'P 1'
#
loop_
_entity.id
_entity.type
_entity.pdbx_description
1 polymer ?
#
loop_
_entity_poly.entity_id
_entity_poly.type
_entity_poly.pdbx_seq_one_letter_code
_entity_poly.pdbx_strand_id
1 'polypeptide(L)'
;MWERKTLLIPDQSGWIVCNYVNSTSQIQVLRIVNIPNWYFERVIFPKQDFRFEAPPDADLEIHTGILASAILSDKIQCDRLRIS
;
A
#
# COMPACT_ATOMS: atom_id res chain seq x y z
N MET A 1 -12.95 -9.46 -32.03
CA MET A 1 -13.59 -8.41 -31.19
C MET A 1 -13.04 -8.65 -29.80
N TRP A 2 -12.03 -7.89 -29.39
CA TRP A 2 -11.29 -8.17 -28.16
C TRP A 2 -12.08 -7.55 -27.01
N GLU A 3 -12.82 -8.36 -26.24
CA GLU A 3 -13.36 -7.89 -24.97
C GLU A 3 -12.19 -7.61 -24.04
N ARG A 4 -11.91 -6.32 -23.85
CA ARG A 4 -11.18 -5.82 -22.70
C ARG A 4 -11.86 -6.41 -21.47
N LYS A 5 -11.28 -7.46 -20.88
CA LYS A 5 -11.47 -7.78 -19.47
C LYS A 5 -10.97 -6.56 -18.71
N THR A 6 -11.85 -5.60 -18.51
CA THR A 6 -11.67 -4.57 -17.50
C THR A 6 -11.41 -5.34 -16.21
N LEU A 7 -10.18 -5.28 -15.74
CA LEU A 7 -9.84 -5.69 -14.38
C LEU A 7 -10.89 -5.03 -13.51
N LEU A 8 -11.71 -5.84 -12.83
CA LEU A 8 -12.76 -5.34 -11.94
C LEU A 8 -12.05 -4.54 -10.86
N ILE A 9 -11.93 -3.23 -11.06
CA ILE A 9 -11.61 -2.30 -9.99
C ILE A 9 -12.77 -2.52 -9.02
N PRO A 10 -12.54 -3.05 -7.81
CA PRO A 10 -13.60 -3.18 -6.82
C PRO A 10 -14.26 -1.81 -6.70
N ASP A 11 -15.58 -1.77 -6.61
CA ASP A 11 -16.32 -0.52 -6.44
C ASP A 11 -15.60 0.33 -5.37
N GLN A 12 -15.01 1.46 -5.81
CA GLN A 12 -14.15 2.29 -4.97
C GLN A 12 -14.97 3.13 -3.98
N SER A 13 -16.30 2.94 -3.96
CA SER A 13 -17.19 3.56 -3.00
C SER A 13 -16.72 3.23 -1.57
N GLY A 14 -16.16 4.22 -0.89
CA GLY A 14 -15.65 4.07 0.48
C GLY A 14 -14.13 3.92 0.62
N TRP A 15 -13.36 3.96 -0.46
CA TRP A 15 -11.91 4.09 -0.37
C TRP A 15 -11.54 5.46 0.21
N ILE A 16 -10.44 5.47 0.97
CA ILE A 16 -9.90 6.67 1.60
C ILE A 16 -8.55 7.01 0.98
N VAL A 17 -8.19 8.30 1.04
CA VAL A 17 -6.84 8.75 0.69
C VAL A 17 -5.95 8.60 1.91
N CYS A 18 -4.85 7.88 1.76
CA CYS A 18 -3.84 7.64 2.79
C CYS A 18 -2.54 8.38 2.47
N ASN A 19 -1.80 8.78 3.51
CA ASN A 19 -0.42 9.24 3.40
C ASN A 19 0.52 8.36 4.23
N TYR A 20 1.62 7.92 3.62
CA TYR A 20 2.73 7.31 4.33
C TYR A 20 4.02 8.07 4.05
N VAL A 21 4.81 8.31 5.10
CA VAL A 21 6.14 8.91 4.97
C VAL A 21 7.18 7.92 5.48
N ASN A 22 8.12 7.52 4.63
CA ASN A 22 9.29 6.77 5.07
C ASN A 22 10.24 7.71 5.82
N SER A 23 10.09 7.79 7.14
CA SER A 23 10.94 8.63 7.99
C SER A 23 12.34 8.04 8.23
N THR A 24 12.60 6.81 7.76
CA THR A 24 13.87 6.11 7.94
C THR A 24 14.92 6.53 6.90
N SER A 25 16.13 5.98 7.03
CA SER A 25 17.23 6.14 6.08
C SER A 25 17.38 4.94 5.13
N GLN A 26 16.44 3.99 5.15
CA GLN A 26 16.48 2.78 4.33
C GLN A 26 15.34 2.78 3.31
N ILE A 27 15.53 2.08 2.20
CA ILE A 27 14.44 1.79 1.25
C ILE A 27 13.46 0.83 1.92
N GLN A 28 12.17 1.07 1.73
CA GLN A 28 11.09 0.23 2.25
C GLN A 28 10.20 -0.26 1.11
N VAL A 29 9.53 -1.39 1.32
CA VAL A 29 8.50 -1.89 0.42
C VAL A 29 7.18 -1.93 1.16
N LEU A 30 6.19 -1.17 0.67
CA LEU A 30 4.83 -1.20 1.16
C LEU A 30 4.02 -2.27 0.45
N ARG A 31 3.21 -3.02 1.19
CA ARG A 31 2.30 -4.03 0.66
C ARG A 31 0.92 -3.92 1.30
N ILE A 32 -0.11 -4.27 0.55
CA ILE A 32 -1.44 -4.56 1.11
C ILE A 32 -1.79 -5.99 0.73
N VAL A 33 -2.01 -6.82 1.73
CA VAL A 33 -2.16 -8.29 1.55
C VAL A 33 -3.51 -8.82 2.01
N ASN A 34 -4.26 -8.05 2.79
CA ASN A 34 -5.52 -8.49 3.41
C ASN A 34 -6.77 -8.20 2.55
N ILE A 35 -6.61 -7.53 1.41
CA ILE A 35 -7.71 -7.26 0.49
C ILE A 35 -7.69 -8.29 -0.65
N PRO A 36 -8.76 -9.09 -0.81
CA PRO A 36 -8.78 -10.17 -1.80
C PRO A 36 -8.75 -9.62 -3.23
N ASN A 37 -8.03 -10.31 -4.11
CA ASN A 37 -7.88 -9.96 -5.54
C ASN A 37 -7.26 -8.59 -5.83
N TRP A 38 -6.63 -7.95 -4.84
CA TRP A 38 -5.91 -6.70 -5.03
C TRP A 38 -4.41 -6.92 -4.86
N TYR A 39 -3.63 -6.56 -5.89
CA TYR A 39 -2.17 -6.53 -5.80
C TYR A 39 -1.70 -5.09 -5.56
N PHE A 40 -1.09 -4.87 -4.41
CA PHE A 40 -0.49 -3.59 -4.05
C PHE A 40 0.92 -3.81 -3.49
N GLU A 41 1.92 -3.31 -4.20
CA GLU A 41 3.32 -3.32 -3.77
C GLU A 41 4.02 -2.06 -4.28
N ARG A 42 4.69 -1.32 -3.41
CA ARG A 42 5.36 -0.06 -3.77
C ARG A 42 6.69 0.12 -3.03
N VAL A 43 7.73 0.52 -3.76
CA VAL A 43 9.04 0.87 -3.19
C VAL A 43 9.03 2.34 -2.76
N ILE A 44 9.40 2.60 -1.51
CA ILE A 44 9.43 3.94 -0.91
C ILE A 44 10.85 4.28 -0.48
N PHE A 45 11.40 5.35 -1.03
CA PHE A 45 12.74 5.84 -0.72
C PHE A 45 12.78 6.57 0.63
N PRO A 46 13.97 6.69 1.25
CA PRO A 46 14.15 7.52 2.44
C PRO A 46 13.55 8.92 2.27
N LYS A 47 12.79 9.37 3.27
CA LYS A 47 12.12 10.68 3.33
C LYS A 47 11.04 10.93 2.26
N GLN A 48 10.66 9.91 1.49
CA GLN A 48 9.59 10.05 0.51
C GLN A 48 8.21 10.09 1.19
N ASP A 49 7.38 11.05 0.77
CA ASP A 49 5.94 11.11 1.00
C ASP A 49 5.23 10.34 -0.11
N PHE A 50 4.36 9.40 0.28
CA PHE A 50 3.66 8.52 -0.63
C PHE A 50 2.17 8.49 -0.32
N ARG A 51 1.40 8.99 -1.28
CA ARG A 51 -0.06 9.04 -1.23
C ARG A 51 -0.66 7.94 -2.09
N PHE A 52 -1.67 7.28 -1.56
CA PHE A 52 -2.37 6.20 -2.23
C PHE A 52 -3.81 6.12 -1.74
N GLU A 53 -4.65 5.45 -2.51
CA GLU A 53 -6.03 5.13 -2.11
C GLU A 53 -6.10 3.67 -1.67
N ALA A 54 -6.86 3.42 -0.61
CA ALA A 54 -7.10 2.07 -0.09
C ALA A 54 -8.45 1.98 0.65
N PRO A 55 -9.03 0.78 0.79
CA PRO A 55 -10.08 0.52 1.76
C PRO A 55 -9.62 0.87 3.19
N PRO A 56 -10.50 1.39 4.07
CA PRO A 56 -10.13 1.75 5.43
C PRO A 56 -9.70 0.54 6.29
N ASP A 57 -10.23 -0.64 5.98
CA ASP A 57 -9.88 -1.92 6.61
C ASP A 57 -8.63 -2.59 6.01
N ALA A 58 -8.01 -1.98 4.99
CA ALA A 58 -6.75 -2.47 4.43
C ALA A 58 -5.59 -2.32 5.42
N ASP A 59 -4.70 -3.30 5.43
CA ASP A 59 -3.50 -3.32 6.23
C ASP A 59 -2.27 -3.00 5.37
N LEU A 60 -1.64 -1.87 5.64
CA LEU A 60 -0.36 -1.49 5.05
C LEU A 60 0.79 -2.17 5.80
N GLU A 61 1.38 -3.18 5.17
CA GLU A 61 2.61 -3.81 5.64
C GLU A 61 3.83 -3.05 5.14
N ILE A 62 4.79 -2.81 6.04
CA ILE A 62 6.07 -2.16 5.75
C ILE A 62 7.16 -3.21 5.85
N HIS A 63 7.81 -3.49 4.74
CA HIS A 63 8.92 -4.44 4.67
C HIS A 63 10.24 -3.69 4.51
N THR A 64 11.25 -4.08 5.30
CA THR A 64 12.59 -3.46 5.30
C THR A 64 13.68 -4.49 5.01
N GLY A 65 14.78 -4.07 4.38
CA GLY A 65 15.94 -4.93 4.10
C GLY A 65 16.34 -4.93 2.63
N ILE A 66 17.38 -5.70 2.30
CA ILE A 66 17.76 -5.96 0.89
C ILE A 66 16.61 -6.75 0.26
N LEU A 67 16.28 -6.48 -1.02
CA LEU A 67 15.12 -7.05 -1.73
C LEU A 67 14.91 -8.57 -1.55
N ALA A 68 15.98 -9.34 -1.33
CA ALA A 68 15.92 -10.80 -1.11
C ALA A 68 15.56 -11.23 0.32
N SER A 69 15.62 -10.32 1.30
CA SER A 69 15.44 -10.60 2.73
C SER A 69 14.46 -9.64 3.39
N ALA A 70 13.52 -9.06 2.63
CA ALA A 70 12.61 -8.06 3.16
C ALA A 70 11.79 -8.65 4.33
N ILE A 71 12.04 -8.16 5.55
CA ILE A 71 11.36 -8.58 6.77
C ILE A 71 10.19 -7.64 7.01
N LEU A 72 9.03 -8.18 7.37
CA LEU A 72 7.90 -7.40 7.84
C LEU A 72 8.33 -6.63 9.10
N SER A 73 8.46 -5.32 8.96
CA SER A 73 8.92 -4.41 10.01
C SER A 73 7.75 -3.87 10.82
N ASP A 74 6.65 -3.54 10.13
CA ASP A 74 5.48 -2.94 10.75
C ASP A 74 4.22 -3.20 9.91
N LYS A 75 3.05 -3.04 10.54
CA LYS A 75 1.73 -3.24 9.94
C LYS A 75 0.76 -2.18 10.47
N ILE A 76 0.24 -1.34 9.57
CA ILE A 76 -0.59 -0.18 9.91
C ILE A 76 -1.94 -0.28 9.17
N GLN A 77 -3.06 -0.19 9.88
CA GLN A 77 -4.37 -0.05 9.22
C GLN A 77 -4.48 1.27 8.47
N CYS A 78 -4.98 1.24 7.23
CA CYS A 78 -5.07 2.39 6.34
C CYS A 78 -5.93 3.52 6.91
N ASP A 79 -6.94 3.23 7.72
CA ASP A 79 -7.73 4.24 8.43
C ASP A 79 -6.88 5.17 9.31
N ARG A 80 -5.75 4.68 9.86
CA ARG A 80 -4.80 5.48 10.65
C ARG A 80 -3.93 6.40 9.79
N LEU A 81 -3.84 6.13 8.49
CA LEU A 81 -3.06 6.90 7.52
C LEU A 81 -3.94 7.90 6.75
N ARG A 82 -5.24 7.95 7.04
CA ARG A 82 -6.21 8.77 6.35
C ARG A 82 -5.83 10.24 6.38
N ILE A 83 -5.93 10.89 5.22
CA ILE A 83 -5.88 12.34 5.08
C ILE A 83 -7.32 12.86 5.03
N SER A 84 -7.61 13.92 5.77
CA SER A 84 -8.90 14.64 5.78
C SER A 84 -9.07 15.54 4.57
#